data_AF-A0A8H5YLB0-F1
#
_entry.id   AF-A0A8H5YLB0-F1
#
_cell.length_a   1.000
_cell.length_b   1.000
_cell.length_c   1.000
_cell.angle_alpha   90.00
_cell.angle_beta   90.00
_cell.angle_gamma   90.00
#
_symmetry.space_group_name_H-M   'P 1'
#
loop_
_entity.id
_entity.type
_entity.pdbx_description
1 polymer ?
#
loop_
_entity_poly.entity_id
_entity_poly.type
_entity_poly.pdbx_seq_one_letter_code
_entity_poly.pdbx_strand_id
1 'polypeptide(L)'
;MSRTPSLFNCLIRTHHITSRKKLSRVRRAAQQLNVDWLYVRSGGSPGIMFAEGRDEAGLTEWVSTVQALRYKDFKCVAKPARAEGVGSKSGFDETES
;
A
#
# COMPACT_ATOMS: atom_id res chain seq x y z
N MET A 1 -11.26 22.43 -16.88
CA MET A 1 -10.69 21.95 -15.60
C MET A 1 -10.56 20.44 -15.66
N SER A 2 -9.36 19.92 -15.87
CA SER A 2 -9.09 18.49 -15.80
C SER A 2 -9.25 18.03 -14.35
N ARG A 3 -10.35 17.36 -14.01
CA ARG A 3 -10.42 16.58 -12.77
C ARG A 3 -9.46 15.41 -12.95
N THR A 4 -8.25 15.52 -12.42
CA THR A 4 -7.46 14.32 -12.14
C THR A 4 -8.31 13.44 -11.23
N PRO A 5 -8.55 12.17 -11.59
CA PRO A 5 -9.28 11.26 -10.72
C PRO A 5 -8.55 11.19 -9.37
N SER A 6 -9.31 11.22 -8.27
CA SER A 6 -8.74 11.04 -6.94
C SER A 6 -8.07 9.68 -6.86
N LEU A 7 -6.77 9.67 -6.61
CA LEU A 7 -6.02 8.46 -6.28
C LEU A 7 -6.05 8.29 -4.78
N PHE A 8 -6.03 7.04 -4.34
CA PHE A 8 -5.87 6.64 -2.95
C PHE A 8 -4.64 5.77 -2.86
N ASN A 9 -3.86 5.92 -1.79
CA ASN A 9 -2.70 5.07 -1.58
C ASN A 9 -2.62 4.55 -0.15
N CYS A 10 -1.79 3.53 0.04
CA CYS A 10 -1.48 2.96 1.34
C CYS A 10 -0.04 2.45 1.39
N LEU A 11 0.50 2.34 2.60
CA LEU A 11 1.84 1.82 2.85
C LEU A 11 1.80 0.79 3.97
N ILE A 12 2.31 -0.40 3.68
CA ILE A 12 2.42 -1.50 4.63
C ILE A 12 3.90 -1.82 4.85
N ARG A 13 4.30 -1.88 6.12
CA ARG A 13 5.57 -2.42 6.59
C ARG A 13 5.33 -3.79 7.22
N THR A 14 6.25 -4.72 6.98
CA THR A 14 6.30 -6.04 7.60
C THR A 14 7.74 -6.36 7.97
N HIS A 15 7.96 -7.40 8.76
CA HIS A 15 9.30 -7.90 9.07
C HIS A 15 10.03 -8.35 7.79
N HIS A 16 9.37 -9.19 6.97
CA HIS A 16 9.88 -9.68 5.69
C HIS A 16 8.74 -10.09 4.75
N ILE A 17 9.02 -10.07 3.44
CA ILE A 17 8.16 -10.65 2.39
C ILE A 17 8.97 -11.71 1.63
N THR A 18 9.14 -12.90 2.22
CA THR A 18 9.87 -14.03 1.61
C THR A 18 8.95 -15.12 1.06
N SER A 19 7.74 -15.29 1.62
CA SER A 19 6.81 -16.34 1.19
C SER A 19 6.24 -16.07 -0.20
N ARG A 20 6.68 -16.84 -1.20
CA ARG A 20 6.15 -16.79 -2.58
C ARG A 20 4.64 -17.03 -2.64
N LYS A 21 4.11 -17.95 -1.83
CA LYS A 21 2.66 -18.25 -1.75
C LYS A 21 1.85 -17.10 -1.18
N LYS A 22 2.38 -16.36 -0.19
CA LYS A 22 1.69 -15.16 0.31
C LYS A 22 1.76 -14.04 -0.74
N LEU A 23 2.92 -13.85 -1.37
CA LEU A 23 3.09 -12.83 -2.42
C LEU A 23 2.16 -13.06 -3.63
N SER A 24 1.94 -14.30 -4.05
CA SER A 24 0.97 -14.60 -5.12
C SER A 24 -0.46 -14.23 -4.72
N ARG A 25 -0.85 -14.45 -3.46
CA ARG A 25 -2.16 -14.02 -2.93
C ARG A 25 -2.28 -12.49 -2.88
N VAL A 26 -1.22 -11.78 -2.46
CA VAL A 26 -1.18 -10.30 -2.48
C VAL A 26 -1.43 -9.76 -3.89
N ARG A 27 -0.72 -10.30 -4.89
CA ARG A 27 -0.85 -9.89 -6.29
C ARG A 27 -2.23 -10.23 -6.87
N ARG A 28 -2.75 -11.42 -6.58
CA ARG A 28 -4.10 -11.81 -7.02
C ARG A 28 -5.17 -10.90 -6.43
N ALA A 29 -5.08 -10.58 -5.14
CA ALA A 29 -6.01 -9.66 -4.50
C ALA A 29 -5.96 -8.27 -5.15
N ALA A 30 -4.77 -7.77 -5.49
CA ALA A 30 -4.63 -6.48 -6.18
C ALA A 30 -5.38 -6.45 -7.53
N GLN A 31 -5.26 -7.53 -8.31
CA GLN A 31 -5.97 -7.68 -9.59
C GLN A 31 -7.50 -7.75 -9.43
N GLN A 32 -7.99 -8.32 -8.33
CA GLN A 32 -9.43 -8.50 -8.10
C GLN A 32 -10.11 -7.26 -7.48
N LEU A 33 -9.34 -6.44 -6.76
CA LEU A 33 -9.84 -5.33 -5.94
C LEU A 33 -9.48 -3.95 -6.52
N ASN A 34 -9.26 -3.87 -7.83
CA ASN A 34 -8.99 -2.62 -8.56
C ASN A 34 -7.81 -1.80 -8.00
N VAL A 35 -6.77 -2.49 -7.51
CA VAL A 35 -5.51 -1.84 -7.15
C VAL A 35 -4.74 -1.58 -8.45
N ASP A 36 -4.71 -0.32 -8.87
CA ASP A 36 -4.13 0.12 -10.14
C ASP A 36 -2.59 -0.03 -10.14
N TRP A 37 -1.94 0.20 -8.99
CA TRP A 37 -0.49 0.09 -8.85
C TRP A 37 -0.10 -0.65 -7.56
N LEU A 38 0.87 -1.56 -7.67
CA LEU A 38 1.40 -2.32 -6.54
C LEU A 38 2.93 -2.40 -6.64
N TYR A 39 3.61 -1.85 -5.65
CA TYR A 39 5.05 -2.02 -5.46
C TYR A 39 5.31 -2.92 -4.24
N VAL A 40 6.19 -3.92 -4.42
CA VAL A 40 6.59 -4.83 -3.34
C VAL A 40 8.10 -4.94 -3.29
N ARG A 41 8.69 -4.60 -2.15
CA ARG A 41 10.10 -4.88 -1.85
C ARG A 41 10.18 -6.19 -1.05
N SER A 42 10.61 -7.26 -1.72
CA SER A 42 10.90 -8.56 -1.13
C SER A 42 12.42 -8.77 -0.94
N GLY A 43 12.81 -9.81 -0.20
CA GLY A 43 14.21 -10.25 -0.09
C GLY A 43 15.03 -9.69 1.08
N GLY A 44 14.50 -8.76 1.86
CA GLY A 44 15.19 -8.21 3.05
C GLY A 44 14.22 -7.78 4.16
N SER A 45 14.76 -7.27 5.28
CA SER A 45 13.99 -6.56 6.30
C SER A 45 14.22 -5.04 6.15
N PRO A 46 13.18 -4.20 6.27
CA PRO A 46 11.77 -4.56 6.34
C PRO A 46 11.22 -4.98 4.96
N GLY A 47 10.16 -5.79 4.96
CA GLY A 47 9.34 -5.99 3.77
C GLY A 47 8.37 -4.82 3.60
N ILE A 48 8.29 -4.25 2.40
CA ILE A 48 7.44 -3.07 2.11
C ILE A 48 6.45 -3.41 1.01
N MET A 49 5.20 -2.98 1.18
CA MET A 49 4.20 -2.95 0.11
C MET A 49 3.59 -1.55 0.04
N PHE A 50 3.59 -0.97 -1.15
CA PHE A 50 2.87 0.25 -1.47
C PHE A 50 1.82 -0.09 -2.52
N ALA A 51 0.60 0.38 -2.32
CA ALA A 51 -0.48 0.17 -3.26
C ALA A 51 -1.25 1.48 -3.48
N GLU A 52 -1.68 1.68 -4.71
CA GLU A 52 -2.48 2.82 -5.14
C GLU A 52 -3.66 2.32 -5.99
N GLY A 53 -4.79 3.01 -5.89
CA GLY A 53 -5.98 2.74 -6.70
C GLY A 53 -6.93 3.93 -6.72
N ARG A 54 -7.85 3.93 -7.68
CA ARG A 54 -8.91 4.95 -7.78
C ARG A 54 -10.11 4.70 -6.88
N ASP A 55 -10.21 3.51 -6.30
CA ASP A 55 -11.28 3.09 -5.39
C ASP A 55 -10.73 2.84 -3.98
N GLU A 56 -11.14 3.69 -3.02
CA GLU A 56 -10.76 3.58 -1.61
C GLU A 56 -11.26 2.28 -0.98
N ALA A 57 -12.45 1.81 -1.37
CA ALA A 57 -13.05 0.60 -0.80
C ALA A 57 -12.26 -0.64 -1.23
N GLY A 58 -11.96 -0.78 -2.52
CA GLY A 58 -11.10 -1.83 -3.05
C GLY A 58 -9.71 -1.83 -2.42
N LEU A 59 -9.10 -0.66 -2.24
CA LEU A 59 -7.80 -0.54 -1.57
C LEU A 59 -7.87 -0.94 -0.09
N THR A 60 -8.94 -0.59 0.62
CA THR A 60 -9.18 -0.97 2.02
C THR A 60 -9.40 -2.47 2.19
N GLU A 61 -10.16 -3.09 1.30
CA GLU A 61 -10.34 -4.53 1.26
C GLU A 61 -9.04 -5.26 0.93
N TRP A 62 -8.22 -4.68 0.04
CA TRP A 62 -6.89 -5.20 -0.25
C TRP A 62 -5.99 -5.18 0.98
N VAL A 63 -5.91 -4.07 1.71
CA VAL A 63 -5.14 -3.99 2.97
C VAL A 63 -5.61 -5.05 3.97
N SER A 64 -6.92 -5.24 4.12
CA SER A 64 -7.51 -6.26 5.00
C SER A 64 -7.11 -7.67 4.57
N THR A 65 -7.10 -7.95 3.27
CA THR A 65 -6.64 -9.22 2.69
C THR A 65 -5.14 -9.47 2.98
N VAL A 66 -4.29 -8.44 2.86
CA VAL A 66 -2.86 -8.57 3.19
C VAL A 66 -2.66 -8.81 4.70
N GLN A 67 -3.42 -8.11 5.55
CA GLN A 67 -3.37 -8.31 7.01
C GLN A 67 -3.78 -9.74 7.41
N ALA A 68 -4.74 -10.33 6.70
CA ALA A 68 -5.16 -11.73 6.87
C ALA A 68 -4.05 -12.75 6.60
N LEU A 69 -3.02 -12.39 5.82
CA LEU A 69 -1.87 -13.26 5.55
C LEU A 69 -0.89 -13.34 6.73
N ARG A 70 -1.09 -12.58 7.81
CA ARG A 70 -0.31 -12.62 9.06
C ARG A 70 1.20 -12.57 8.78
N TYR A 71 1.64 -11.55 8.05
CA TYR A 71 3.06 -11.24 8.00
C TYR A 71 3.53 -10.79 9.40
N LYS A 72 4.73 -11.22 9.81
CA LYS A 72 5.31 -10.80 11.10
C LYS A 72 5.49 -9.28 11.11
N ASP A 73 5.22 -8.66 12.26
CA ASP A 73 5.32 -7.22 12.48
C ASP A 73 4.54 -6.38 11.45
N PHE A 74 3.38 -6.88 11.00
CA PHE A 74 2.51 -6.16 10.07
C PHE A 74 2.09 -4.81 10.68
N LYS A 75 2.39 -3.74 9.96
CA LYS A 75 1.94 -2.38 10.26
C LYS A 75 1.47 -1.71 8.98
N CYS A 76 0.22 -1.25 8.97
CA CYS A 76 -0.26 -0.33 7.95
C CYS A 76 0.17 1.08 8.37
N VAL A 77 1.31 1.51 7.84
CA VAL A 77 1.99 2.79 8.18
C VAL A 77 1.18 3.96 7.66
N ALA A 78 0.67 3.86 6.43
CA ALA A 78 -0.32 4.77 5.87
C ALA A 78 -1.56 3.95 5.50
N LYS A 79 -2.67 4.26 6.16
CA LYS A 79 -3.98 3.69 5.81
C LYS A 79 -4.41 4.21 4.43
N PRO A 80 -5.27 3.46 3.70
CA PRO A 80 -5.93 3.96 2.50
C PRO A 80 -6.46 5.37 2.76
N ALA A 81 -5.93 6.32 2.02
CA ALA A 81 -6.30 7.72 2.10
C ALA A 81 -6.05 8.36 0.74
N ARG A 82 -6.76 9.46 0.47
CA ARG A 82 -6.59 10.20 -0.77
C ARG A 82 -5.13 10.64 -0.90
N ALA A 83 -4.51 10.30 -2.02
CA ALA A 83 -3.21 10.82 -2.39
C ALA A 83 -3.38 12.33 -2.64
N GLU A 84 -2.78 13.14 -1.77
CA GLU A 84 -2.55 14.54 -2.08
C GLU A 84 -1.72 14.56 -3.37
N GLY A 85 -2.25 15.15 -4.43
CA GLY A 85 -1.48 15.33 -5.65
C GLY A 85 -0.17 16.03 -5.32
N VAL A 86 0.86 15.87 -6.16
CA VAL A 86 2.14 16.58 -6.04
C VAL A 86 1.91 18.08 -6.29
N GLY A 87 1.17 18.74 -5.39
CA GLY A 87 0.96 20.16 -5.32
C GLY A 87 2.03 20.71 -4.40
N SER A 88 3.19 21.01 -5.00
CA SER A 88 4.18 21.98 -4.53
C SER A 88 4.65 21.96 -3.07
N LYS A 89 4.38 20.92 -2.28
CA LYS A 89 5.06 20.75 -0.98
C LYS A 89 6.46 20.19 -1.22
N SER A 90 7.37 21.06 -1.60
CA SER A 90 8.81 20.86 -1.40
C SER A 90 9.12 21.11 0.07
N GLY A 91 9.03 20.08 0.90
CA GLY A 91 9.35 20.16 2.32
C GLY A 91 9.33 18.79 2.97
N PHE A 92 10.32 18.51 3.81
CA PHE A 92 10.34 17.36 4.71
C PHE A 92 9.85 17.86 6.07
N ASP A 93 8.71 17.35 6.55
CA ASP A 93 8.29 17.53 7.93
C ASP A 93 8.99 16.47 8.78
N GLU A 94 10.05 16.88 9.49
CA GLU A 94 10.68 16.06 10.51
C GLU A 94 9.79 16.10 11.76
N THR A 95 9.16 14.97 12.09
CA THR A 95 8.45 14.82 13.35
C THR A 95 9.42 14.23 14.37
N GLU A 96 9.99 15.09 15.21
CA GLU A 96 10.77 14.67 16.38
C GLU A 96 9.89 13.86 17.36
N SER A 97 10.50 12.86 18.01
CA SER A 97 9.85 11.89 18.91
C SER A 97 9.62 12.42 20.32
#